data_AF-A0A956DAT5-F1
#
_entry.id   AF-A0A956DAT5-F1
#
_cell.length_a   1.000
_cell.length_b   1.000
_cell.length_c   1.000
_cell.angle_alpha   90.00
_cell.angle_beta   90.00
_cell.angle_gamma   90.00
#
_symmetry.space_group_name_H-M   'P 1'
#
loop_
_entity.id
_entity.type
_entity.pdbx_description
1 polymer ?
#
loop_
_entity_poly.entity_id
_entity_poly.type
_entity_poly.pdbx_seq_one_letter_code
_entity_poly.pdbx_strand_id
1 'polypeptide(L)'
;MSSLFLGCGGDPVVQACRDVVDALADKAEACGGDREAYEAAFEQSLRDTYGVGCDGVDAVRDLDGLYGLCFPRLEGQSCGDFVAGDYPLACREQLLFDP
;
A
#
# COMPACT_ATOMS: atom_id res chain seq x y z
N MET A 1 -19.80 10.79 -22.56
CA MET A 1 -18.88 10.82 -21.39
C MET A 1 -18.31 9.43 -21.29
N SER A 2 -17.09 9.24 -21.78
CA SER A 2 -16.48 7.94 -21.92
C SER A 2 -15.85 7.55 -20.58
N SER A 3 -16.58 6.80 -19.76
CA SER A 3 -16.01 6.15 -18.59
C SER A 3 -15.31 4.87 -19.06
N LEU A 4 -13.99 4.95 -19.17
CA LEU A 4 -13.12 3.79 -19.35
C LEU A 4 -13.19 2.94 -18.08
N PHE A 5 -14.18 2.05 -18.02
CA PHE A 5 -14.15 0.85 -17.19
C PHE A 5 -13.08 -0.09 -17.77
N LEU A 6 -11.81 0.16 -17.44
CA LEU A 6 -10.76 -0.84 -17.62
C LEU A 6 -10.87 -1.80 -16.43
N GLY A 7 -11.33 -3.01 -16.73
CA GLY A 7 -11.64 -4.02 -15.74
C GLY A 7 -10.44 -4.49 -14.94
N CYS A 8 -10.68 -4.70 -13.65
CA CYS A 8 -10.16 -5.85 -12.92
C CYS A 8 -11.23 -6.16 -11.86
N GLY A 9 -11.94 -7.28 -12.02
CA GLY A 9 -13.01 -7.71 -11.11
C GLY A 9 -12.44 -8.26 -9.81
N GLY A 10 -11.75 -7.41 -9.04
CA GLY A 10 -11.30 -7.67 -7.68
C GLY A 10 -12.06 -6.78 -6.70
N ASP A 11 -12.08 -7.17 -5.44
CA ASP A 11 -12.60 -6.32 -4.38
C ASP A 11 -11.77 -5.02 -4.32
N PRO A 12 -12.40 -3.83 -4.41
CA PRO A 12 -11.66 -2.56 -4.47
C PRO A 12 -10.83 -2.30 -3.21
N VAL A 13 -11.18 -2.93 -2.09
CA VAL A 13 -10.44 -2.84 -0.83
C VAL A 13 -9.14 -3.64 -0.92
N VAL A 14 -9.22 -4.87 -1.41
CA VAL A 14 -8.05 -5.73 -1.65
C VAL A 14 -7.10 -5.06 -2.65
N GLN A 15 -7.66 -4.45 -3.72
CA GLN A 15 -6.84 -3.73 -4.69
C GLN A 15 -6.14 -2.53 -4.06
N ALA A 16 -6.82 -1.75 -3.23
CA ALA A 16 -6.19 -0.61 -2.54
C ALA A 16 -5.05 -1.05 -1.60
N CYS A 17 -5.18 -2.20 -0.93
CA CYS A 17 -4.07 -2.77 -0.16
C CYS A 17 -2.88 -3.09 -1.05
N ARG A 18 -3.10 -3.79 -2.18
CA ARG A 18 -2.05 -4.14 -3.13
C ARG A 18 -1.38 -2.91 -3.71
N ASP A 19 -2.13 -1.88 -4.05
CA ASP A 19 -1.58 -0.63 -4.56
C ASP A 19 -0.66 0.07 -3.52
N VAL A 20 -0.96 -0.05 -2.21
CA VAL A 20 -0.05 0.41 -1.15
C VAL A 20 1.24 -0.39 -1.13
N VAL A 21 1.15 -1.72 -1.24
CA VAL A 21 2.33 -2.59 -1.29
C VAL A 21 3.20 -2.23 -2.49
N ASP A 22 2.59 -2.09 -3.67
CA ASP A 22 3.28 -1.72 -4.90
C ASP A 22 3.95 -0.34 -4.78
N ALA A 23 3.25 0.67 -4.23
CA ALA A 23 3.80 2.01 -4.06
C ALA A 23 5.01 2.03 -3.09
N LEU A 24 4.97 1.21 -2.03
CA LEU A 24 6.09 1.05 -1.11
C LEU A 24 7.27 0.33 -1.79
N ALA A 25 6.98 -0.69 -2.59
CA ALA A 25 7.99 -1.45 -3.31
C ALA A 25 8.67 -0.64 -4.42
N ASP A 26 7.90 0.15 -5.18
CA ASP A 26 8.41 1.11 -6.15
C ASP A 26 9.32 2.14 -5.47
N LYS A 27 8.92 2.62 -4.28
CA LYS A 27 9.75 3.54 -3.51
C LYS A 27 11.05 2.88 -3.04
N ALA A 28 10.99 1.63 -2.59
CA ALA A 28 12.16 0.88 -2.20
C ALA A 28 13.12 0.66 -3.37
N GLU A 29 12.60 0.28 -4.54
CA GLU A 29 13.36 0.11 -5.78
C GLU A 29 14.04 1.43 -6.19
N ALA A 30 13.30 2.55 -6.16
CA ALA A 30 13.85 3.87 -6.43
C ALA A 30 14.97 4.26 -5.45
N CYS A 31 14.97 3.69 -4.24
CA CYS A 31 16.01 3.86 -3.23
C CYS A 31 17.13 2.82 -3.31
N GLY A 32 17.15 1.96 -4.34
CA GLY A 32 18.16 0.92 -4.58
C GLY A 32 17.91 -0.39 -3.82
N GLY A 33 16.70 -0.58 -3.30
CA GLY A 33 16.23 -1.84 -2.71
C GLY A 33 15.73 -2.83 -3.76
N ASP A 34 15.42 -4.04 -3.31
CA ASP A 34 14.81 -5.08 -4.13
C ASP A 34 13.29 -5.03 -3.99
N ARG A 35 12.60 -4.73 -5.10
CA ARG A 35 11.14 -4.56 -5.13
C ARG A 35 10.42 -5.81 -4.62
N GLU A 36 10.72 -6.97 -5.19
CA GLU A 36 10.05 -8.24 -4.87
C GLU A 36 10.23 -8.62 -3.39
N ALA A 37 11.43 -8.41 -2.83
CA ALA A 37 11.71 -8.64 -1.43
C ALA A 37 10.91 -7.69 -0.52
N TYR A 38 10.71 -6.43 -0.93
CA TYR A 38 9.87 -5.49 -0.18
C TYR A 38 8.39 -5.85 -0.24
N GLU A 39 7.86 -6.22 -1.42
CA GLU A 39 6.48 -6.70 -1.57
C GLU A 39 6.23 -7.91 -0.67
N ALA A 40 7.13 -8.92 -0.73
CA ALA A 40 7.04 -10.12 0.08
C ALA A 40 7.17 -9.83 1.60
N ALA A 41 8.09 -8.95 1.99
CA ALA A 41 8.28 -8.56 3.38
C ALA A 41 7.06 -7.82 3.94
N PHE A 42 6.44 -6.95 3.15
CA PHE A 42 5.25 -6.22 3.57
C PHE A 42 4.04 -7.14 3.68
N GLU A 43 3.80 -8.01 2.68
CA GLU A 43 2.77 -9.05 2.75
C GLU A 43 2.96 -9.97 3.96
N GLN A 44 4.20 -10.36 4.26
CA GLN A 44 4.51 -11.14 5.46
C GLN A 44 4.21 -10.33 6.74
N SER A 45 4.55 -9.04 6.77
CA SER A 45 4.26 -8.19 7.93
C SER A 45 2.75 -8.03 8.20
N LEU A 46 1.92 -7.99 7.16
CA LEU A 46 0.47 -8.01 7.28
C LEU A 46 0.01 -9.33 7.88
N ARG A 47 0.52 -10.46 7.38
CA ARG A 47 0.21 -11.80 7.92
C ARG A 47 0.63 -11.97 9.37
N ASP A 48 1.80 -11.44 9.74
CA ASP A 48 2.31 -11.52 11.11
C ASP A 48 1.49 -10.63 12.07
N THR A 49 0.97 -9.49 11.58
CA THR A 49 0.22 -8.52 12.40
C THR A 49 -1.26 -8.86 12.52
N TYR A 50 -1.89 -9.28 11.41
CA TYR A 50 -3.34 -9.46 11.29
C TYR A 50 -3.75 -10.91 10.99
N GLY A 51 -2.80 -11.84 10.81
CA GLY A 51 -3.07 -13.22 10.43
C GLY A 51 -3.36 -13.43 8.94
N VAL A 52 -3.49 -12.35 8.17
CA VAL A 52 -3.88 -12.34 6.75
C VAL A 52 -3.04 -11.33 5.96
N GLY A 53 -2.89 -11.57 4.65
CA GLY A 53 -2.29 -10.59 3.71
C GLY A 53 -3.34 -9.61 3.19
N CYS A 54 -3.06 -8.93 2.07
CA CYS A 54 -4.01 -8.00 1.45
C CYS A 54 -5.36 -8.62 1.10
N ASP A 55 -5.44 -9.94 0.88
CA ASP A 55 -6.72 -10.62 0.61
C ASP A 55 -7.67 -10.67 1.82
N GLY A 56 -7.17 -10.37 3.03
CA GLY A 56 -7.96 -10.32 4.26
C GLY A 56 -8.26 -8.91 4.77
N VAL A 57 -8.00 -7.88 3.96
CA VAL A 57 -8.41 -6.52 4.30
C VAL A 57 -9.94 -6.43 4.22
N ASP A 58 -10.57 -5.85 5.24
CA ASP A 58 -12.02 -5.77 5.36
C ASP A 58 -12.55 -4.45 4.79
N ALA A 59 -11.84 -3.34 5.05
CA ALA A 59 -12.23 -2.03 4.55
C ALA A 59 -11.04 -1.08 4.38
N VAL A 60 -11.22 -0.05 3.55
CA VAL A 60 -10.33 1.12 3.49
C VAL A 60 -11.06 2.30 4.09
N ARG A 61 -10.47 2.92 5.11
CA ARG A 61 -11.08 4.03 5.85
C ARG A 61 -11.32 5.27 4.98
N ASP A 62 -10.33 5.66 4.19
CA ASP A 62 -10.42 6.76 3.23
C ASP A 62 -9.56 6.44 2.00
N LEU A 63 -10.24 5.98 0.95
CA LEU A 63 -9.61 5.59 -0.31
C LEU A 63 -9.06 6.83 -1.05
N ASP A 64 -9.79 7.94 -1.04
CA ASP A 64 -9.31 9.22 -1.59
C ASP A 64 -8.09 9.74 -0.82
N GLY A 65 -8.07 9.58 0.51
CA GLY A 65 -6.90 9.89 1.34
C GLY A 65 -5.69 9.02 1.01
N LEU A 66 -5.90 7.73 0.71
CA LEU A 66 -4.84 6.82 0.30
C LEU A 66 -4.23 7.24 -1.06
N TYR A 67 -5.03 7.35 -2.12
CA TYR A 67 -4.51 7.73 -3.44
C TYR A 67 -4.11 9.21 -3.53
N GLY A 68 -4.76 10.10 -2.78
CA GLY A 68 -4.57 11.55 -2.85
C GLY A 68 -3.56 12.11 -1.85
N LEU A 69 -3.22 11.39 -0.78
CA LEU A 69 -2.27 11.85 0.24
C LEU A 69 -1.14 10.86 0.50
N CYS A 70 -1.41 9.56 0.60
CA CYS A 70 -0.37 8.57 0.89
C CYS A 70 0.62 8.46 -0.28
N PHE A 71 0.16 8.13 -1.48
CA PHE A 71 1.06 7.90 -2.62
C PHE A 71 1.89 9.13 -3.01
N PRO A 72 1.31 10.35 -3.12
CA PRO A 72 2.11 11.53 -3.43
C PRO A 72 3.16 11.86 -2.37
N ARG A 73 2.88 11.53 -1.09
CA ARG A 73 3.86 11.71 -0.01
C ARG A 73 4.99 10.68 -0.09
N LEU A 74 4.68 9.43 -0.39
CA LEU A 74 5.66 8.37 -0.60
C LEU A 74 6.60 8.70 -1.77
N GLU A 75 6.06 9.19 -2.88
CA GLU A 75 6.85 9.63 -4.03
C GLU A 75 7.82 10.75 -3.63
N GLY A 76 7.33 11.76 -2.89
CA GLY A 76 8.13 12.90 -2.43
C GLY A 76 9.06 12.63 -1.24
N GLN A 77 8.94 11.49 -0.57
CA GLN A 77 9.72 11.15 0.62
C GLN A 77 11.21 10.92 0.29
N SER A 78 12.13 11.24 1.20
CA SER A 78 13.55 10.90 0.98
C SER A 78 13.81 9.41 1.25
N CYS A 79 14.82 8.83 0.60
CA CYS A 79 15.20 7.43 0.86
C CYS A 79 15.68 7.21 2.30
N GLY A 80 16.27 8.23 2.94
CA GLY A 80 16.66 8.15 4.35
C GLY A 80 15.45 7.97 5.27
N ASP A 81 14.38 8.75 5.03
CA ASP A 81 13.14 8.67 5.82
C ASP A 81 12.39 7.37 5.54
N PHE A 82 12.37 6.93 4.27
CA PHE A 82 11.73 5.67 3.88
C PHE A 82 12.37 4.46 4.57
N VAL A 83 13.71 4.36 4.51
CA VAL A 83 14.46 3.27 5.16
C VAL A 83 14.35 3.33 6.69
N ALA A 84 14.17 4.51 7.27
CA ALA A 84 13.88 4.68 8.69
C ALA A 84 12.47 4.20 9.09
N GLY A 85 11.63 3.81 8.13
CA GLY A 85 10.26 3.36 8.37
C GLY A 85 9.29 4.49 8.71
N ASP A 86 9.62 5.74 8.37
CA ASP A 86 8.75 6.90 8.60
C ASP A 86 7.65 7.00 7.54
N TYR A 87 6.78 5.99 7.51
CA TYR A 87 5.70 5.95 6.53
C TYR A 87 4.62 6.98 6.87
N PRO A 88 4.06 7.69 5.87
CA PRO A 88 2.95 8.61 6.10
C PRO A 88 1.81 7.91 6.85
N LEU A 89 1.21 8.57 7.85
CA LEU A 89 0.06 8.03 8.59
C LEU A 89 -1.09 7.65 7.64
N ALA A 90 -1.27 8.43 6.57
CA ALA A 90 -2.22 8.16 5.51
C ALA A 90 -1.97 6.83 4.75
N CYS A 91 -0.81 6.19 4.88
CA CYS A 91 -0.55 4.87 4.30
C CYS A 91 -0.82 3.73 5.29
N ARG A 92 -0.62 3.97 6.59
CA ARG A 92 -0.70 2.93 7.62
C ARG A 92 -2.08 2.79 8.25
N GLU A 93 -2.82 3.90 8.39
CA GLU A 93 -4.08 3.94 9.14
C GLU A 93 -5.33 3.77 8.26
N GLN A 94 -5.14 3.54 6.95
CA GLN A 94 -6.25 3.47 6.00
C GLN A 94 -6.72 2.04 5.75
N LEU A 95 -5.86 1.03 5.91
CA LEU A 95 -6.24 -0.37 5.75
C LEU A 95 -6.80 -0.91 7.07
N LEU A 96 -8.04 -1.39 7.04
CA LEU A 96 -8.74 -1.97 8.19
C LEU A 96 -8.82 -3.48 7.99
N PHE A 97 -8.31 -4.21 8.98
CA PHE A 97 -8.37 -5.67 9.04
C PHE A 97 -9.31 -6.05 10.19
N ASP A 98 -10.24 -6.98 9.94
CA ASP A 98 -11.05 -7.57 11.00
C ASP A 98 -10.19 -8.60 11.77
N PRO A 99 -10.06 -8.47 13.10
CA PRO A 99 -9.16 -9.31 13.92
C PRO A 99 -9.65 -10.74 14.17
#